data_AF-A0A8J4FSQ9-F1
#
_entry.id   AF-A0A8J4FSQ9-F1
#
_cell.length_a   1.000
_cell.length_b   1.000
_cell.length_c   1.000
_cell.angle_alpha   90.00
_cell.angle_beta   90.00
_cell.angle_gamma   90.00
#
_symmetry.space_group_name_H-M   'P 1'
#
loop_
_entity.id
_entity.type
_entity.pdbx_description
1 polymer ?
#
loop_
_entity_poly.entity_id
_entity_poly.type
_entity_poly.pdbx_seq_one_letter_code
_entity_poly.pdbx_strand_id
1 'polypeptide(L)'
;MSQYMRHPSNPSYTPEPDVVHELIGHVPLLADPAYCRLVQAIGAASLGADEKTIWHLTKVYWYTVEFGVVREADSIKAFGAGILSSFGELKHMASGVAELQPLDPFKPLPRMSYKDGYQTRYFLLDSFKSGAELLQSYAATLALTE
;
A
#
# COMPACT_ATOMS: atom_id res chain seq x y z
N MET A 1 15.02 5.53 0.85
CA MET A 1 14.90 5.52 -0.62
C MET A 1 16.15 4.92 -1.20
N SER A 2 16.04 3.83 -1.94
CA SER A 2 17.16 3.20 -2.64
C SER A 2 17.63 4.06 -3.83
N GLN A 3 18.91 3.94 -4.17
CA GLN A 3 19.52 4.66 -5.31
C GLN A 3 20.06 3.72 -6.40
N TYR A 4 20.12 2.41 -6.12
CA TYR A 4 20.55 1.42 -7.10
C TYR A 4 19.41 1.07 -8.06
N MET A 5 19.74 0.49 -9.21
CA MET A 5 18.77 0.04 -10.22
C MET A 5 18.74 -1.48 -10.31
N ARG A 6 17.58 -2.07 -10.62
CA ARG A 6 17.42 -3.50 -10.84
C ARG A 6 18.35 -4.02 -11.95
N HIS A 7 18.69 -5.31 -11.86
CA HIS A 7 19.55 -5.94 -12.86
C HIS A 7 18.86 -5.95 -14.25
N PRO A 8 19.56 -5.57 -15.33
CA PRO A 8 18.94 -5.39 -16.65
C PRO A 8 18.44 -6.68 -17.29
N SER A 9 18.85 -7.86 -16.80
CA SER A 9 18.32 -9.15 -17.30
C SER A 9 16.85 -9.39 -16.93
N ASN A 10 16.30 -8.68 -15.95
CA ASN A 10 14.89 -8.77 -15.57
C ASN A 10 14.30 -7.37 -15.34
N PRO A 11 14.09 -6.56 -16.40
CA PRO A 11 13.64 -5.18 -16.24
C PRO A 11 12.19 -5.09 -15.73
N SER A 12 11.38 -6.10 -16.00
CA SER A 12 9.94 -6.12 -15.69
C SER A 12 9.62 -6.46 -14.24
N TYR A 13 10.58 -6.95 -13.46
CA TYR A 13 10.39 -7.35 -12.07
C TYR A 13 11.70 -7.32 -11.28
N THR A 14 11.64 -6.88 -10.03
CA THR A 14 12.74 -6.96 -9.07
C THR A 14 12.21 -7.51 -7.74
N PRO A 15 12.92 -8.42 -7.06
CA PRO A 15 12.52 -8.92 -5.74
C PRO A 15 12.75 -7.90 -4.61
N GLU A 16 13.49 -6.83 -4.88
CA GLU A 16 13.86 -5.79 -3.91
C GLU A 16 13.59 -4.39 -4.51
N PRO A 17 13.23 -3.39 -3.68
CA PRO A 17 12.88 -2.05 -4.16
C PRO A 17 14.12 -1.29 -4.69
N ASP A 18 14.13 -1.02 -5.98
CA ASP A 18 15.15 -0.22 -6.67
C ASP A 18 14.69 1.22 -6.93
N VAL A 19 15.55 2.07 -7.48
CA VAL A 19 15.25 3.49 -7.76
C VAL A 19 14.03 3.69 -8.65
N VAL A 20 13.71 2.73 -9.53
CA VAL A 20 12.49 2.76 -10.35
C VAL A 20 11.25 2.61 -9.49
N HIS A 21 11.26 1.67 -8.53
CA HIS A 21 10.18 1.50 -7.57
C HIS A 21 9.92 2.78 -6.77
N GLU A 22 10.99 3.43 -6.33
CA GLU A 22 10.91 4.67 -5.56
C GLU A 22 10.34 5.83 -6.40
N LEU A 23 10.95 6.11 -7.55
CA LEU A 23 10.64 7.28 -8.38
C LEU A 23 9.31 7.16 -9.13
N ILE A 24 8.92 5.96 -9.55
CA ILE A 24 7.70 5.74 -10.33
C ILE A 24 6.55 5.26 -9.44
N GLY A 25 6.85 4.46 -8.42
CA GLY A 25 5.84 3.93 -7.51
C GLY A 25 5.42 4.93 -6.44
N HIS A 26 6.36 5.46 -5.67
CA HIS A 26 6.04 6.30 -4.50
C HIS A 26 5.96 7.80 -4.82
N VAL A 27 6.99 8.34 -5.45
CA VAL A 27 7.18 9.81 -5.57
C VAL A 27 5.98 10.54 -6.17
N PRO A 28 5.29 10.04 -7.22
CA PRO A 28 4.17 10.78 -7.81
C PRO A 28 3.02 11.00 -6.81
N LEU A 29 2.72 10.01 -5.96
CA LEU A 29 1.63 10.10 -5.00
C LEU A 29 1.98 10.94 -3.77
N LEU A 30 3.27 11.07 -3.45
CA LEU A 30 3.73 11.98 -2.40
C LEU A 30 3.50 13.47 -2.73
N ALA A 31 3.12 13.79 -3.98
CA ALA A 31 2.66 15.12 -4.35
C ALA A 31 1.17 15.37 -4.00
N ASP A 32 0.39 14.34 -3.66
CA ASP A 32 -1.02 14.47 -3.29
C ASP A 32 -1.20 14.64 -1.77
N PRO A 33 -1.78 15.76 -1.29
CA PRO A 33 -1.93 16.00 0.15
C PRO A 33 -2.89 15.04 0.87
N ALA A 34 -3.86 14.43 0.18
CA ALA A 34 -4.75 13.46 0.81
C ALA A 34 -4.04 12.11 0.99
N TYR A 35 -3.27 11.67 0.00
CA TYR A 35 -2.40 10.51 0.10
C TYR A 35 -1.35 10.68 1.19
N CYS A 36 -0.68 11.84 1.26
CA CYS A 36 0.29 12.11 2.31
C CYS A 36 -0.30 12.03 3.72
N ARG A 37 -1.57 12.45 3.91
CA ARG A 37 -2.27 12.30 5.19
C ARG A 37 -2.50 10.83 5.56
N LEU A 38 -2.79 9.98 4.58
CA LEU A 38 -2.90 8.54 4.79
C LEU A 38 -1.57 7.94 5.27
N VAL A 39 -0.47 8.24 4.56
CA VAL A 39 0.87 7.74 4.93
C VAL A 39 1.30 8.26 6.30
N GLN A 40 1.06 9.54 6.58
CA GLN A 40 1.37 10.16 7.86
C GLN A 40 0.59 9.52 9.02
N ALA A 41 -0.68 9.14 8.81
CA ALA A 41 -1.48 8.48 9.84
C ALA A 41 -0.89 7.13 10.26
N ILE A 42 -0.40 6.33 9.29
CA ILE A 42 0.30 5.06 9.57
C ILE A 42 1.57 5.35 10.38
N GLY A 43 2.36 6.33 9.95
CA GLY A 43 3.60 6.71 10.64
C GLY A 43 3.34 7.18 12.08
N ALA A 44 2.37 8.06 12.28
CA ALA A 44 2.00 8.56 13.60
C ALA A 44 1.50 7.44 14.52
N ALA A 45 0.68 6.51 14.01
CA ALA A 45 0.19 5.35 14.76
C ALA A 45 1.30 4.40 15.21
N SER A 46 2.45 4.41 14.53
CA SER A 46 3.60 3.55 14.86
C SER A 46 4.42 4.07 16.04
N LEU A 47 4.27 5.34 16.42
CA LEU A 47 5.03 5.95 17.50
C LEU A 47 4.58 5.37 18.85
N GLY A 48 5.48 4.67 19.54
CA GLY A 48 5.19 4.03 20.84
C GLY A 48 4.42 2.72 20.75
N ALA A 49 4.09 2.25 19.54
CA ALA A 49 3.37 1.00 19.33
C ALA A 49 4.20 -0.23 19.71
N ASP A 50 3.53 -1.25 20.25
CA ASP A 50 4.16 -2.55 20.53
C ASP A 50 4.45 -3.33 19.23
N GLU A 51 5.24 -4.40 19.33
CA GLU A 51 5.66 -5.20 18.17
C GLU A 51 4.46 -5.74 17.38
N LYS A 52 3.40 -6.17 18.08
CA LYS A 52 2.18 -6.71 17.46
C LYS A 52 1.49 -5.63 16.62
N THR A 53 1.36 -4.42 17.15
CA THR A 53 0.75 -3.28 16.47
C THR A 53 1.61 -2.80 15.31
N ILE A 54 2.93 -2.76 15.46
CA ILE A 54 3.87 -2.47 14.37
C ILE A 54 3.68 -3.46 13.23
N TRP A 55 3.63 -4.78 13.50
CA TRP A 55 3.38 -5.77 12.45
C TRP A 55 2.03 -5.61 11.75
N HIS A 56 1.00 -5.19 12.49
CA HIS A 56 -0.30 -4.90 11.89
C HIS A 56 -0.26 -3.64 11.02
N LEU A 57 0.38 -2.57 11.48
CA LEU A 57 0.60 -1.34 10.70
C LEU A 57 1.42 -1.62 9.44
N THR A 58 2.41 -2.52 9.48
CA THR A 58 3.15 -2.97 8.29
C THR A 58 2.23 -3.62 7.27
N LYS A 59 1.23 -4.42 7.70
CA LYS A 59 0.22 -4.95 6.78
C LYS A 59 -0.69 -3.87 6.22
N VAL A 60 -1.10 -2.90 7.05
CA VAL A 60 -1.89 -1.76 6.58
C VAL A 60 -1.13 -0.99 5.50
N TYR A 61 0.16 -0.72 5.73
CA TYR A 61 1.06 -0.10 4.75
C TYR A 61 1.17 -0.94 3.47
N TRP A 62 1.37 -2.25 3.60
CA TRP A 62 1.45 -3.18 2.47
C TRP A 62 0.20 -3.15 1.60
N TYR A 63 -0.99 -3.24 2.21
CA TYR A 63 -2.26 -3.28 1.48
C TYR A 63 -2.78 -1.89 1.07
N THR A 64 -2.03 -0.83 1.35
CA THR A 64 -2.33 0.54 0.89
C THR A 64 -1.18 1.08 0.06
N VAL A 65 -0.11 1.54 0.70
CA VAL A 65 1.03 2.22 0.07
C VAL A 65 1.75 1.34 -0.96
N GLU A 66 1.87 0.03 -0.73
CA GLU A 66 2.55 -0.89 -1.66
C GLU A 66 1.62 -1.51 -2.72
N PHE A 67 0.46 -2.03 -2.30
CA PHE A 67 -0.46 -2.79 -3.16
C PHE A 67 -1.92 -2.35 -3.05
N GLY A 68 -2.15 -1.07 -2.73
CA GLY A 68 -3.50 -0.51 -2.65
C GLY A 68 -4.10 -0.15 -4.01
N VAL A 69 -5.43 -0.26 -4.07
CA VAL A 69 -6.24 0.23 -5.19
C VAL A 69 -7.28 1.23 -4.68
N VAL A 70 -7.70 2.16 -5.55
CA VAL A 70 -8.64 3.23 -5.21
C VAL A 70 -9.78 3.27 -6.23
N ARG A 71 -10.98 3.62 -5.76
CA ARG A 71 -12.13 3.89 -6.63
C ARG A 71 -11.97 5.26 -7.26
N GLU A 72 -12.12 5.31 -8.58
CA GLU A 72 -12.14 6.54 -9.35
C GLU A 72 -13.34 6.48 -10.31
N ALA A 73 -14.38 7.24 -9.98
CA ALA A 73 -15.70 7.16 -10.63
C ALA A 73 -16.19 5.70 -10.70
N ASP A 74 -16.48 5.20 -11.89
CA ASP A 74 -16.98 3.85 -12.15
C ASP A 74 -15.86 2.81 -12.31
N SER A 75 -14.60 3.18 -12.03
CA SER A 75 -13.43 2.34 -12.25
C SER A 75 -12.58 2.15 -10.99
N ILE A 76 -11.75 1.11 -11.00
CA ILE A 76 -10.74 0.85 -9.98
C ILE A 76 -9.37 1.14 -10.57
N LYS A 77 -8.53 1.89 -9.84
CA LYS A 77 -7.18 2.29 -10.25
C LYS A 77 -6.15 1.81 -9.24
N ALA A 78 -4.96 1.45 -9.72
CA ALA A 78 -3.82 1.22 -8.84
C ALA A 78 -3.30 2.54 -8.30
N PHE A 79 -2.88 2.51 -7.05
CA PHE A 79 -2.02 3.55 -6.48
C PHE A 79 -0.84 2.94 -5.71
N GLY A 80 -0.89 1.67 -5.34
CA GLY A 80 0.21 1.00 -4.66
C GLY A 80 1.52 1.05 -5.47
N ALA A 81 2.62 1.43 -4.83
CA ALA A 81 3.93 1.59 -5.48
C ALA A 81 4.46 0.28 -6.09
N GLY A 82 4.23 -0.85 -5.41
CA GLY A 82 4.54 -2.19 -5.91
C GLY A 82 3.77 -2.55 -7.18
N ILE A 83 2.54 -2.05 -7.33
CA ILE A 83 1.75 -2.23 -8.57
C ILE A 83 2.27 -1.28 -9.66
N LEU A 84 2.42 0.00 -9.37
CA LEU A 84 2.78 1.04 -10.35
C LEU A 84 4.19 0.84 -10.95
N SER A 85 5.11 0.25 -10.19
CA SER A 85 6.50 0.02 -10.62
C SER A 85 6.77 -1.38 -11.18
N SER A 86 5.74 -2.23 -11.24
CA SER A 86 5.79 -3.59 -11.77
C SER A 86 4.81 -3.74 -12.94
N PHE A 87 5.35 -3.81 -14.15
CA PHE A 87 4.53 -3.98 -15.35
C PHE A 87 3.66 -5.25 -15.31
N GLY A 88 4.19 -6.34 -14.74
CA GLY A 88 3.48 -7.60 -14.56
C GLY A 88 2.33 -7.48 -13.56
N GLU A 89 2.60 -6.90 -12.39
CA GLU A 89 1.57 -6.70 -11.34
C GLU A 89 0.46 -5.76 -11.81
N LEU A 90 0.82 -4.66 -12.49
CA LEU A 90 -0.16 -3.72 -13.03
C LEU A 90 -1.12 -4.38 -14.03
N LYS A 91 -0.59 -5.23 -14.92
CA LYS A 91 -1.40 -6.02 -15.85
C LYS A 91 -2.26 -7.05 -15.11
N HIS A 92 -1.71 -7.71 -14.09
CA HIS A 92 -2.44 -8.68 -13.28
C HIS A 92 -3.60 -8.02 -12.54
N MET A 93 -3.38 -6.89 -11.86
CA MET A 93 -4.42 -6.08 -11.23
C MET A 93 -5.50 -5.69 -12.25
N ALA A 94 -5.10 -5.15 -13.41
CA ALA A 94 -6.01 -4.70 -14.45
C ALA A 94 -6.83 -5.84 -15.10
N SER A 95 -6.38 -7.09 -15.00
CA SER A 95 -7.13 -8.25 -15.52
C SER A 95 -8.39 -8.56 -14.72
N GLY A 96 -8.50 -8.05 -13.48
CA GLY A 96 -9.68 -8.23 -12.63
C GLY A 96 -9.84 -9.63 -12.04
N VAL A 97 -8.83 -10.51 -12.17
CA VAL A 97 -8.88 -11.88 -11.61
C VAL A 97 -8.67 -11.93 -10.10
N ALA A 98 -8.02 -10.91 -9.53
CA ALA A 98 -7.76 -10.82 -8.09
C ALA A 98 -8.99 -10.33 -7.33
N GLU A 99 -9.13 -10.78 -6.08
CA GLU A 99 -10.22 -10.36 -5.21
C GLU A 99 -10.06 -8.89 -4.78
N LEU A 100 -11.16 -8.13 -4.78
CA LEU A 100 -11.19 -6.77 -4.24
C LEU A 100 -11.95 -6.75 -2.92
N GLN A 101 -11.33 -6.20 -1.87
CA GLN A 101 -11.93 -6.08 -0.55
C GLN A 101 -11.81 -4.66 0.00
N PRO A 102 -12.83 -4.10 0.67
CA PRO A 102 -12.67 -2.83 1.38
C PRO A 102 -11.58 -2.94 2.46
N LEU A 103 -10.76 -1.90 2.62
CA LEU A 103 -9.81 -1.85 3.73
C LEU A 103 -10.56 -1.69 5.07
N ASP A 104 -10.22 -2.54 6.03
CA ASP A 104 -10.66 -2.41 7.42
C ASP A 104 -9.46 -2.61 8.37
N PRO A 105 -8.83 -1.53 8.86
CA PRO A 105 -7.65 -1.62 9.72
C PRO A 105 -7.99 -2.14 11.13
N PHE A 106 -9.26 -2.19 11.54
CA PHE A 106 -9.68 -2.69 12.85
C PHE A 106 -9.76 -4.22 12.91
N LYS A 107 -9.73 -4.88 11.75
CA LYS A 107 -9.76 -6.35 11.63
C LYS A 107 -8.37 -6.91 11.33
N PRO A 108 -8.11 -8.18 11.69
CA PRO A 108 -6.89 -8.86 11.28
C PRO A 108 -6.72 -8.86 9.75
N LEU A 109 -5.56 -8.41 9.28
CA LEU A 109 -5.21 -8.41 7.86
C LEU A 109 -4.45 -9.69 7.47
N PRO A 110 -4.63 -10.16 6.21
CA PRO A 110 -3.99 -11.38 5.72
C PRO A 110 -2.46 -11.26 5.71
N ARG A 111 -1.78 -12.40 5.69
CA ARG A 111 -0.31 -12.44 5.62
C ARG A 111 0.17 -11.84 4.30
N MET A 112 1.18 -10.98 4.37
CA MET A 112 1.83 -10.40 3.18
C MET A 112 2.54 -11.50 2.38
N SER A 113 2.38 -11.50 1.06
CA SER A 113 3.08 -12.41 0.17
C SER A 113 4.12 -11.65 -0.67
N TYR A 114 5.39 -12.05 -0.51
CA TYR A 114 6.54 -11.53 -1.23
C TYR A 114 7.08 -12.50 -2.29
N LYS A 115 6.67 -13.78 -2.24
CA LYS A 115 7.30 -14.88 -2.98
C LYS A 115 6.32 -15.78 -3.74
N ASP A 116 5.02 -15.58 -3.55
CA ASP A 116 3.99 -16.48 -4.13
C ASP A 116 3.46 -15.98 -5.48
N GLY A 117 4.18 -15.06 -6.13
CA GLY A 117 3.77 -14.42 -7.37
C GLY A 117 3.00 -13.11 -7.13
N TYR A 118 2.07 -12.81 -8.03
CA TYR A 118 1.26 -11.59 -7.97
C TYR A 118 0.19 -11.67 -6.88
N GLN A 119 -0.29 -10.52 -6.40
CA GLN A 119 -1.28 -10.50 -5.33
C GLN A 119 -2.58 -11.16 -5.77
N THR A 120 -3.12 -12.04 -4.93
CA THR A 120 -4.43 -12.69 -5.18
C THR A 120 -5.60 -11.83 -4.67
N ARG A 121 -5.30 -10.79 -3.90
CA ARG A 121 -6.26 -9.78 -3.44
C ARG A 121 -5.64 -8.40 -3.36
N TYR A 122 -6.47 -7.38 -3.57
CA TYR A 122 -6.14 -5.99 -3.32
C TYR A 122 -7.16 -5.36 -2.38
N PHE A 123 -6.70 -4.43 -1.54
CA PHE A 123 -7.59 -3.66 -0.68
C PHE A 123 -7.93 -2.32 -1.32
N LEU A 124 -9.23 -2.04 -1.34
CA LEU A 124 -9.84 -0.90 -2.01
C LEU A 124 -10.09 0.24 -1.02
N LEU A 125 -9.63 1.43 -1.39
CA LEU A 125 -10.05 2.70 -0.81
C LEU A 125 -11.11 3.35 -1.69
N ASP A 126 -12.13 3.95 -1.07
CA ASP A 126 -13.09 4.76 -1.84
C ASP A 126 -12.49 6.09 -2.30
N SER A 127 -11.56 6.67 -1.51
CA SER A 127 -10.76 7.83 -1.86
C SER A 127 -9.55 7.93 -0.92
N PHE A 128 -8.53 8.71 -1.28
CA PHE A 128 -7.42 8.98 -0.34
C PHE A 128 -7.88 9.76 0.89
N LYS A 129 -8.88 10.64 0.75
CA LYS A 129 -9.43 11.39 1.88
C LYS A 129 -10.08 10.47 2.90
N SER A 130 -11.02 9.61 2.47
CA SER A 130 -11.70 8.67 3.35
C SER A 130 -10.73 7.61 3.89
N GLY A 131 -9.75 7.17 3.10
CA GLY A 131 -8.68 6.29 3.57
C GLY A 131 -7.84 6.93 4.68
N ALA A 132 -7.46 8.20 4.53
CA ALA A 132 -6.73 8.93 5.56
C ALA A 132 -7.57 9.08 6.85
N GLU A 133 -8.84 9.47 6.74
CA GLU A 133 -9.77 9.60 7.88
C GLU A 133 -9.97 8.27 8.62
N LEU A 134 -10.06 7.15 7.88
CA LEU A 134 -10.15 5.80 8.43
C LEU A 134 -8.90 5.43 9.24
N LEU A 135 -7.71 5.67 8.67
CA LEU A 135 -6.45 5.34 9.36
C LEU A 135 -6.17 6.25 10.55
N GLN A 136 -6.57 7.52 10.49
CA GLN A 136 -6.51 8.43 11.64
C GLN A 136 -7.43 7.97 12.77
N SER A 137 -8.63 7.52 12.43
CA SER A 137 -9.58 6.96 13.40
C SER A 137 -9.03 5.70 14.04
N TYR A 138 -8.42 4.80 13.25
CA TYR A 138 -7.71 3.63 13.78
C TYR A 138 -6.55 4.01 14.69
N ALA A 139 -5.69 4.95 14.27
CA ALA A 139 -4.57 5.44 15.07
C ALA A 139 -5.02 6.00 16.43
N ALA A 140 -6.13 6.74 16.47
CA ALA A 140 -6.69 7.27 17.71
C ALA A 140 -7.09 6.17 18.70
N THR A 141 -7.53 5.00 18.22
CA THR A 141 -7.86 3.88 19.12
C THR A 141 -6.64 3.26 19.80
N LEU A 142 -5.45 3.39 19.20
CA LEU A 142 -4.19 2.89 19.76
C LEU A 142 -3.64 3.83 20.85
N ALA A 143 -3.90 5.14 20.72
CA ALA A 143 -3.48 6.13 21.72
C ALA A 143 -4.33 6.10 23.00
N LEU A 144 -5.53 5.51 22.95
CA LEU A 144 -6.43 5.39 24.11
C LEU A 144 -6.16 4.15 24.97
N THR A 145 -5.23 3.29 24.57
CA THR A 145 -4.88 2.05 25.27
C THR A 145 -3.69 2.20 26.24
N GLU A 146 -3.26 3.43 26.53
CA GLU A 146 -2.29 3.75 27.60
C GLU A 146 -2.95 3.89 28.99
#